data_AF-J2ZQB7-F1
#
_entry.id   AF-J2ZQB7-F1
#
_cell.length_a   1.000
_cell.length_b   1.000
_cell.length_c   1.000
_cell.angle_alpha   90.00
_cell.angle_beta   90.00
_cell.angle_gamma   90.00
#
_symmetry.space_group_name_H-M   'P 1'
#
loop_
_entity.id
_entity.type
_entity.pdbx_description
1 polymer ?
#
loop_
_entity_poly.entity_id
_entity_poly.type
_entity_poly.pdbx_seq_one_letter_code
_entity_poly.pdbx_strand_id
1 'polypeptide(L)'
;MPQPAETVRAPAAATPTVDIAVNVSQGAVAGAVAGFAASAVMNGFQSLVTPLFQPSGAGGPPATELAAQRVSVMASGARLGDGDRQAGGNAVHYIVGTVTGGLYGALAEVRPGVTRWHGFALGLAAATLVDQIAVPLSGLARPPWRYTLRTHLYGYASHLVFGFVTESVRKVLRERLAKVRRERADAVTLDDVSVPLMLGLANGQRTFTPPAAVTIAAAGSGLGLEGTPLALLNSKWTGVLLGAAAIGEYVMDKQPGIPARISPPGLTARALGGALSGAAAARPGKAWLAAGIGAAGALAGGYISYRMRMSLARALGRDRPVAFAEDALSLLGSAALAGYAAMRQTQREAGEPEKLAA
;
A
#
# COMPACT_ATOMS: atom_id res chain seq x y z
N MET A 1 53.49 11.56 2.16
CA MET A 1 52.29 11.63 1.29
C MET A 1 51.20 10.79 1.95
N PRO A 2 50.06 11.39 2.37
CA PRO A 2 48.98 10.62 2.98
C PRO A 2 48.13 9.94 1.88
N GLN A 3 47.69 8.71 2.15
CA GLN A 3 46.85 7.94 1.23
C GLN A 3 45.42 8.50 1.16
N PRO A 4 44.74 8.44 0.00
CA PRO A 4 43.35 8.90 -0.10
C PRO A 4 42.40 7.91 0.56
N ALA A 5 41.45 8.45 1.32
CA ALA A 5 40.41 7.71 2.02
C ALA A 5 39.49 6.96 1.04
N GLU A 6 39.31 5.66 1.26
CA GLU A 6 38.24 4.87 0.65
C GLU A 6 36.89 5.45 1.07
N THR A 7 36.18 6.03 0.10
CA THR A 7 34.77 6.36 0.26
C THR A 7 33.98 5.06 0.22
N VAL A 8 33.57 4.57 1.40
CA VAL A 8 32.58 3.49 1.52
C VAL A 8 31.30 3.95 0.84
N ARG A 9 31.10 3.46 -0.39
CA ARG A 9 29.89 3.71 -1.17
C ARG A 9 28.74 2.99 -0.47
N ALA A 10 27.83 3.75 0.14
CA ALA A 10 26.59 3.21 0.67
C ALA A 10 25.89 2.38 -0.43
N PRO A 11 25.37 1.18 -0.12
CA PRO A 11 24.65 0.39 -1.12
C PRO A 11 23.47 1.23 -1.62
N ALA A 12 23.44 1.45 -2.94
CA ALA A 12 22.30 2.07 -3.60
C ALA A 12 21.06 1.25 -3.20
N ALA A 13 20.10 1.89 -2.53
CA ALA A 13 18.86 1.27 -2.12
C ALA A 13 18.18 0.68 -3.37
N ALA A 14 18.25 -0.64 -3.52
CA ALA A 14 17.54 -1.35 -4.56
C ALA A 14 16.06 -1.15 -4.29
N THR A 15 15.37 -0.38 -5.14
CA THR A 15 13.92 -0.29 -5.10
C THR A 15 13.39 -1.73 -5.20
N PRO A 16 12.59 -2.22 -4.25
CA PRO A 16 12.15 -3.61 -4.25
C PRO A 16 11.35 -3.87 -5.53
N THR A 17 11.88 -4.72 -6.39
CA THR A 17 11.34 -5.07 -7.71
C THR A 17 9.89 -5.57 -7.68
N VAL A 18 9.47 -6.12 -6.54
CA VAL A 18 8.11 -6.60 -6.25
C VAL A 18 7.09 -5.47 -6.36
N ASP A 19 7.43 -4.30 -5.86
CA ASP A 19 6.51 -3.18 -5.74
C ASP A 19 6.22 -2.52 -7.09
N ILE A 20 7.27 -2.41 -7.91
CA ILE A 20 7.15 -1.99 -9.30
C ILE A 20 6.30 -3.01 -10.06
N ALA A 21 6.52 -4.31 -9.86
CA ALA A 21 5.74 -5.35 -10.53
C ALA A 21 4.25 -5.30 -10.15
N VAL A 22 3.92 -5.10 -8.87
CA VAL A 22 2.53 -4.97 -8.40
C VAL A 22 1.88 -3.72 -9.00
N ASN A 23 2.54 -2.56 -8.94
CA ASN A 23 2.00 -1.33 -9.50
C ASN A 23 1.81 -1.43 -11.01
N VAL A 24 2.79 -1.95 -11.73
CA VAL A 24 2.70 -2.22 -13.18
C VAL A 24 1.54 -3.17 -13.50
N SER A 25 1.37 -4.25 -12.74
CA SER A 25 0.24 -5.18 -12.97
C SER A 25 -1.12 -4.53 -12.74
N GLN A 26 -1.25 -3.70 -11.69
CA GLN A 26 -2.50 -3.01 -11.39
C GLN A 26 -2.78 -1.92 -12.41
N GLY A 27 -1.75 -1.20 -12.86
CA GLY A 27 -1.80 -0.25 -13.95
C GLY A 27 -2.23 -0.91 -15.25
N ALA A 28 -1.65 -2.07 -15.58
CA ALA A 28 -2.00 -2.85 -16.76
C ALA A 28 -3.46 -3.32 -16.73
N VAL A 29 -3.94 -3.85 -15.60
CA VAL A 29 -5.34 -4.28 -15.47
C VAL A 29 -6.30 -3.08 -15.60
N ALA A 30 -6.02 -1.98 -14.90
CA ALA A 30 -6.84 -0.76 -14.99
C ALA A 30 -6.85 -0.20 -16.42
N GLY A 31 -5.70 -0.20 -17.08
CA GLY A 31 -5.54 0.20 -18.47
C GLY A 31 -6.29 -0.71 -19.43
N ALA A 32 -6.28 -2.03 -19.22
CA ALA A 32 -6.98 -2.99 -20.06
C ALA A 32 -8.50 -2.80 -20.00
N VAL A 33 -9.05 -2.67 -18.79
CA VAL A 33 -10.48 -2.35 -18.58
C VAL A 33 -10.82 -1.01 -19.23
N ALA A 34 -9.96 0.00 -19.07
CA ALA A 34 -10.16 1.31 -19.65
C ALA A 34 -10.12 1.30 -21.19
N GLY A 35 -9.18 0.55 -21.79
CA GLY A 35 -9.08 0.37 -23.24
C GLY A 35 -10.28 -0.35 -23.84
N PHE A 36 -10.78 -1.38 -23.15
CA PHE A 36 -12.03 -2.05 -23.54
C PHE A 36 -13.22 -1.07 -23.54
N ALA A 37 -13.40 -0.31 -22.46
CA ALA A 37 -14.46 0.68 -22.34
C ALA A 37 -14.31 1.80 -23.40
N ALA A 38 -13.08 2.25 -23.63
CA ALA A 38 -12.77 3.27 -24.64
C ALA A 38 -13.09 2.81 -26.06
N SER A 39 -12.83 1.54 -26.41
CA SER A 39 -13.26 0.97 -27.69
C SER A 39 -14.78 1.00 -27.85
N ALA A 40 -15.55 0.74 -26.79
CA ALA A 40 -17.01 0.81 -26.84
C ALA A 40 -17.49 2.25 -27.08
N VAL A 41 -16.89 3.22 -26.37
CA VAL A 41 -17.22 4.64 -26.54
C VAL A 41 -16.80 5.16 -27.92
N MET A 42 -15.64 4.74 -28.42
CA MET A 42 -15.17 5.08 -29.77
C MET A 42 -16.11 4.53 -30.84
N ASN A 43 -16.55 3.28 -30.74
CA ASN A 43 -17.55 2.70 -31.65
C ASN A 43 -18.86 3.52 -31.66
N GLY A 44 -19.33 3.92 -30.47
CA GLY A 44 -20.49 4.82 -30.34
C GLY A 44 -20.25 6.17 -31.01
N PHE A 45 -19.12 6.82 -30.73
CA PHE A 45 -18.74 8.09 -31.37
C PHE A 45 -18.69 7.97 -32.89
N GLN A 46 -18.07 6.92 -33.41
CA GLN A 46 -18.00 6.63 -34.84
C GLN A 46 -19.40 6.49 -35.44
N SER A 47 -20.31 5.77 -34.78
CA SER A 47 -21.69 5.62 -35.26
C SER A 47 -22.43 6.96 -35.37
N LEU A 48 -22.18 7.89 -34.44
CA LEU A 48 -22.80 9.22 -34.41
C LEU A 48 -22.24 10.16 -35.49
N VAL A 49 -20.94 10.13 -35.73
CA VAL A 49 -20.27 11.09 -36.63
C VAL A 49 -20.12 10.60 -38.07
N THR A 50 -20.32 9.30 -38.33
CA THR A 50 -20.24 8.73 -39.68
C THR A 50 -21.15 9.43 -40.71
N PRO A 51 -22.41 9.78 -40.41
CA PRO A 51 -23.28 10.50 -41.36
C PRO A 51 -22.75 11.89 -41.74
N LEU A 52 -22.01 12.54 -40.84
CA LEU A 52 -21.47 13.89 -41.04
C LEU A 52 -20.18 13.89 -41.87
N PHE A 53 -19.34 12.87 -41.68
CA PHE A 53 -18.03 12.80 -42.32
C PHE A 53 -17.99 11.96 -43.60
N GLN A 54 -18.92 11.03 -43.81
CA GLN A 54 -19.02 10.18 -45.03
C GLN A 54 -17.64 9.73 -45.56
N PRO A 55 -16.83 8.99 -44.77
CA PRO A 55 -15.47 8.63 -45.13
C PRO A 55 -15.42 7.91 -46.49
N SER A 56 -14.83 8.57 -47.48
CA SER A 56 -14.79 8.11 -48.87
C SER A 56 -13.48 7.36 -49.14
N GLY A 57 -13.55 6.20 -49.80
CA GLY A 57 -12.38 5.38 -50.15
C GLY A 57 -12.34 3.98 -49.51
N ALA A 58 -13.26 3.67 -48.60
CA ALA A 58 -13.44 2.36 -47.97
C ALA A 58 -14.46 1.49 -48.73
N GLY A 59 -14.22 1.23 -50.02
CA GLY A 59 -15.10 0.39 -50.85
C GLY A 59 -15.06 -1.11 -50.51
N GLY A 60 -14.82 -1.48 -49.25
CA GLY A 60 -14.68 -2.84 -48.75
C GLY A 60 -14.85 -2.91 -47.23
N PRO A 61 -14.94 -4.13 -46.66
CA PRO A 61 -15.15 -4.33 -45.23
C PRO A 61 -14.03 -3.71 -44.38
N PRO A 62 -14.33 -3.26 -43.15
CA PRO A 62 -13.34 -2.73 -42.21
C PRO A 62 -12.13 -3.65 -42.02
N ALA A 63 -10.96 -3.07 -41.73
CA ALA A 63 -9.73 -3.83 -41.50
C ALA A 63 -9.86 -4.86 -40.36
N THR A 64 -10.67 -4.55 -39.34
CA THR A 64 -10.97 -5.44 -38.21
C THR A 64 -11.77 -6.67 -38.64
N GLU A 65 -12.72 -6.51 -39.56
CA GLU A 65 -13.48 -7.62 -40.15
C GLU A 65 -12.59 -8.52 -41.01
N LEU A 66 -11.70 -7.93 -41.80
CA LEU A 66 -10.70 -8.66 -42.58
C LEU A 66 -9.73 -9.42 -41.68
N ALA A 67 -9.32 -8.82 -40.54
CA ALA A 67 -8.50 -9.49 -39.54
C ALA A 67 -9.23 -10.69 -38.93
N ALA A 68 -10.49 -10.52 -38.52
CA ALA A 68 -11.31 -11.60 -37.99
C ALA A 68 -11.50 -12.73 -39.00
N GLN A 69 -11.73 -12.39 -40.27
CA GLN A 69 -11.84 -13.38 -41.34
C GLN A 69 -10.54 -14.15 -41.55
N ARG A 70 -9.38 -13.48 -41.55
CA ARG A 70 -8.07 -14.15 -41.65
C ARG A 70 -7.85 -15.11 -40.49
N VAL A 71 -8.16 -14.70 -39.26
CA VAL A 71 -8.06 -15.57 -38.07
C VAL A 71 -8.97 -16.79 -38.20
N SER A 72 -10.22 -16.60 -38.62
CA SER A 72 -11.17 -17.71 -38.84
C SER A 72 -10.64 -18.72 -39.86
N VAL A 73 -10.12 -18.24 -41.00
CA VAL A 73 -9.57 -19.12 -42.04
C VAL A 73 -8.33 -19.86 -41.54
N MET A 74 -7.43 -19.21 -40.79
CA MET A 74 -6.25 -19.87 -40.22
C MET A 74 -6.62 -20.91 -39.15
N ALA A 75 -7.63 -20.64 -38.33
CA ALA A 75 -7.99 -21.50 -37.20
C ALA A 75 -8.91 -22.66 -37.60
N SER A 76 -9.81 -22.47 -38.57
CA SER A 76 -10.87 -23.42 -38.91
C SER A 76 -10.93 -23.83 -40.38
N GLY A 77 -10.16 -23.17 -41.25
CA GLY A 77 -10.26 -23.32 -42.70
C GLY A 77 -11.51 -22.67 -43.33
N ALA A 78 -12.44 -22.17 -42.52
CA ALA A 78 -13.71 -21.61 -42.98
C ALA A 78 -13.72 -20.08 -42.97
N ARG A 79 -14.42 -19.49 -43.95
CA ARG A 79 -14.72 -18.05 -43.99
C ARG A 79 -15.94 -17.74 -43.13
N LEU A 80 -15.90 -16.60 -42.43
CA LEU A 80 -17.04 -16.09 -41.68
C LEU A 80 -18.16 -15.63 -42.62
N GLY A 81 -19.41 -15.96 -42.28
CA GLY A 81 -20.60 -15.34 -42.85
C GLY A 81 -20.67 -13.84 -42.50
N ASP A 82 -21.52 -13.08 -43.17
CA ASP A 82 -21.49 -11.61 -43.05
C ASP A 82 -21.82 -11.11 -41.63
N GLY A 83 -22.79 -11.72 -40.94
CA GLY A 83 -23.10 -11.40 -39.54
C GLY A 83 -21.96 -11.75 -38.57
N ASP A 84 -21.37 -12.93 -38.72
CA ASP A 84 -20.24 -13.37 -37.89
C ASP A 84 -18.96 -12.57 -38.16
N ARG A 85 -18.80 -12.08 -39.40
CA ARG A 85 -17.66 -11.25 -39.80
C ARG A 85 -17.71 -9.91 -39.08
N GLN A 86 -18.87 -9.26 -39.02
CA GLN A 86 -19.05 -8.00 -38.30
C GLN A 86 -18.82 -8.18 -36.78
N ALA A 87 -19.38 -9.25 -36.20
CA ALA A 87 -19.16 -9.58 -34.79
C ALA A 87 -17.68 -9.85 -34.49
N GLY A 88 -17.00 -10.61 -35.37
CA GLY A 88 -15.57 -10.86 -35.30
C GLY A 88 -14.74 -9.58 -35.41
N GLY A 89 -15.12 -8.65 -36.30
CA GLY A 89 -14.48 -7.35 -36.42
C GLY A 89 -14.59 -6.52 -35.14
N ASN A 90 -15.77 -6.47 -34.52
CA ASN A 90 -15.95 -5.81 -33.23
C ASN A 90 -15.10 -6.46 -32.13
N ALA A 91 -15.03 -7.81 -32.09
CA ALA A 91 -14.20 -8.53 -31.14
C ALA A 91 -12.72 -8.19 -31.30
N VAL A 92 -12.19 -8.18 -32.53
CA VAL A 92 -10.81 -7.75 -32.81
C VAL A 92 -10.57 -6.32 -32.33
N HIS A 93 -11.51 -5.41 -32.57
CA HIS A 93 -11.39 -4.02 -32.14
C HIS A 93 -11.31 -3.89 -30.61
N TYR A 94 -12.17 -4.59 -29.87
CA TYR A 94 -12.12 -4.62 -28.40
C TYR A 94 -10.84 -5.25 -27.86
N ILE A 95 -10.35 -6.32 -28.48
CA ILE A 95 -9.10 -6.97 -28.07
C ILE A 95 -7.92 -6.01 -28.26
N VAL A 96 -7.80 -5.37 -29.42
CA VAL A 96 -6.73 -4.40 -29.69
C VAL A 96 -6.81 -3.23 -28.71
N GLY A 97 -8.01 -2.71 -28.43
CA GLY A 97 -8.20 -1.65 -27.43
C GLY A 97 -7.81 -2.08 -26.02
N THR A 98 -8.19 -3.30 -25.60
CA THR A 98 -7.84 -3.87 -24.29
C THR A 98 -6.33 -4.04 -24.13
N VAL A 99 -5.65 -4.60 -25.14
CA VAL A 99 -4.20 -4.77 -25.12
C VAL A 99 -3.49 -3.42 -25.12
N THR A 100 -3.91 -2.50 -25.97
CA THR A 100 -3.34 -1.14 -26.07
C THR A 100 -3.51 -0.38 -24.75
N GLY A 101 -4.71 -0.43 -24.17
CA GLY A 101 -5.00 0.15 -22.87
C GLY A 101 -4.16 -0.48 -21.76
N GLY A 102 -3.98 -1.80 -21.76
CA GLY A 102 -3.14 -2.50 -20.79
C GLY A 102 -1.67 -2.11 -20.87
N LEU A 103 -1.11 -2.03 -22.08
CA LEU A 103 0.25 -1.54 -22.30
C LEU A 103 0.42 -0.09 -21.86
N TYR A 104 -0.55 0.78 -22.20
CA TYR A 104 -0.57 2.16 -21.76
C TYR A 104 -0.66 2.27 -20.24
N GLY A 105 -1.50 1.46 -19.60
CA GLY A 105 -1.67 1.41 -18.16
C GLY A 105 -0.41 0.96 -17.43
N ALA A 106 0.27 -0.07 -17.94
CA ALA A 106 1.59 -0.50 -17.44
C ALA A 106 2.62 0.63 -17.58
N LEU A 107 2.67 1.28 -18.75
CA LEU A 107 3.62 2.34 -19.04
C LEU A 107 3.37 3.60 -18.20
N ALA A 108 2.12 3.91 -17.88
CA ALA A 108 1.74 5.05 -17.04
C ALA A 108 2.32 4.94 -15.61
N GLU A 109 2.52 3.72 -15.10
CA GLU A 109 3.12 3.48 -13.78
C GLU A 109 4.65 3.60 -13.83
N VAL A 110 5.28 3.23 -14.96
CA VAL A 110 6.74 3.33 -15.14
C VAL A 110 7.17 4.76 -15.51
N ARG A 111 6.35 5.48 -16.28
CA ARG A 111 6.62 6.84 -16.77
C ARG A 111 5.37 7.71 -16.63
N PRO A 112 5.15 8.34 -15.46
CA PRO A 112 3.98 9.18 -15.21
C PRO A 112 3.78 10.31 -16.24
N GLY A 113 4.86 10.79 -16.88
CA GLY A 113 4.78 11.80 -17.95
C GLY A 113 3.93 11.41 -19.16
N VAL A 114 3.69 10.11 -19.38
CA VAL A 114 2.86 9.59 -20.48
C VAL A 114 1.39 10.00 -20.35
N THR A 115 0.91 10.28 -19.13
CA THR A 115 -0.50 10.62 -18.88
C THR A 115 -0.80 12.13 -18.91
N ARG A 116 0.25 12.97 -19.04
CA ARG A 116 0.16 14.45 -18.97
C ARG A 116 -0.86 15.07 -19.93
N TRP A 117 -1.06 14.44 -21.08
CA TRP A 117 -1.98 14.91 -22.13
C TRP A 117 -3.37 14.27 -22.03
N HIS A 118 -3.76 13.77 -20.85
CA HIS A 118 -5.09 13.17 -20.62
C HIS A 118 -5.42 12.08 -21.66
N GLY A 119 -4.43 11.28 -22.06
CA GLY A 119 -4.60 10.21 -23.05
C GLY A 119 -4.65 10.65 -24.52
N PHE A 120 -4.64 11.94 -24.85
CA PHE A 120 -4.63 12.37 -26.26
C PHE A 120 -3.38 11.91 -27.01
N ALA A 121 -2.21 11.90 -26.35
CA ALA A 121 -0.98 11.37 -26.93
C ALA A 121 -1.09 9.86 -27.26
N LEU A 122 -1.77 9.09 -26.41
CA LEU A 122 -2.09 7.68 -26.68
C LEU A 122 -2.99 7.57 -27.92
N GLY A 123 -4.04 8.39 -28.03
CA GLY A 123 -4.92 8.41 -29.18
C GLY A 123 -4.18 8.70 -30.49
N LEU A 124 -3.36 9.74 -30.51
CA LEU A 124 -2.53 10.07 -31.69
C LEU A 124 -1.56 8.94 -32.05
N ALA A 125 -0.92 8.34 -31.04
CA ALA A 125 -0.01 7.22 -31.24
C ALA A 125 -0.73 5.99 -31.78
N ALA A 126 -1.91 5.64 -31.25
CA ALA A 126 -2.72 4.53 -31.72
C ALA A 126 -3.17 4.76 -33.17
N ALA A 127 -3.71 5.94 -33.50
CA ALA A 127 -4.07 6.27 -34.88
C ALA A 127 -2.88 6.14 -35.83
N THR A 128 -1.71 6.66 -35.44
CA THR A 128 -0.53 6.64 -36.31
C THR A 128 0.05 5.24 -36.46
N LEU A 129 0.32 4.56 -35.35
CA LEU A 129 1.04 3.29 -35.33
C LEU A 129 0.15 2.13 -35.79
N VAL A 130 -1.12 2.13 -35.40
CA VAL A 130 -2.06 1.06 -35.77
C VAL A 130 -2.63 1.34 -37.15
N ASP A 131 -3.37 2.43 -37.33
CA ASP A 131 -4.15 2.65 -38.56
C ASP A 131 -3.31 3.07 -39.76
N GLN A 132 -2.28 3.90 -39.56
CA GLN A 132 -1.48 4.41 -40.68
C GLN A 132 -0.30 3.50 -41.05
N ILE A 133 0.12 2.61 -40.14
CA ILE A 133 1.33 1.79 -40.31
C ILE A 133 1.01 0.30 -40.22
N ALA A 134 0.60 -0.22 -39.06
CA ALA A 134 0.45 -1.66 -38.87
C ALA A 134 -0.64 -2.29 -39.75
N VAL A 135 -1.80 -1.63 -39.86
CA VAL A 135 -2.93 -2.13 -40.66
C VAL A 135 -2.62 -2.12 -42.17
N PRO A 136 -2.04 -1.06 -42.76
CA PRO A 136 -1.58 -1.09 -44.15
C PRO A 136 -0.45 -2.08 -44.42
N LEU A 137 0.55 -2.18 -43.53
CA LEU A 137 1.68 -3.11 -43.69
C LEU A 137 1.25 -4.58 -43.63
N SER A 138 0.22 -4.89 -42.86
CA SER A 138 -0.39 -6.23 -42.83
C SER A 138 -1.30 -6.51 -44.04
N GLY A 139 -1.47 -5.54 -44.95
CA GLY A 139 -2.32 -5.67 -46.13
C GLY A 139 -3.81 -5.76 -45.80
N LEU A 140 -4.22 -5.24 -44.64
CA LEU A 140 -5.62 -5.19 -44.20
C LEU A 140 -6.30 -3.86 -44.59
N ALA A 141 -5.53 -2.83 -44.93
CA ALA A 141 -6.03 -1.57 -45.47
C ALA A 141 -5.17 -1.08 -46.65
N ARG A 142 -5.69 -0.10 -47.39
CA ARG A 142 -4.92 0.59 -48.44
C ARG A 142 -3.85 1.48 -47.79
N PRO A 143 -2.81 1.90 -48.54
CA PRO A 143 -1.86 2.87 -48.02
C PRO A 143 -2.49 4.22 -47.65
N PRO A 144 -1.98 4.94 -46.63
CA PRO A 144 -2.59 6.17 -46.10
C PRO A 144 -2.86 7.28 -47.15
N TRP A 145 -2.01 7.40 -48.17
CA TRP A 145 -2.13 8.40 -49.23
C TRP A 145 -3.28 8.15 -50.21
N ARG A 146 -3.99 7.01 -50.10
CA ARG A 146 -5.18 6.71 -50.92
C ARG A 146 -6.50 7.15 -50.29
N TYR A 147 -6.46 7.67 -49.06
CA TYR A 147 -7.65 8.16 -48.34
C TYR A 147 -7.72 9.69 -48.37
N THR A 148 -8.94 10.22 -48.26
CA THR A 148 -9.16 11.68 -48.20
C THR A 148 -8.72 12.26 -46.85
N LEU A 149 -8.37 13.56 -46.82
CA LEU A 149 -8.05 14.26 -45.57
C LEU A 149 -9.16 14.14 -44.52
N ARG A 150 -10.42 14.18 -44.98
CA ARG A 150 -11.59 14.01 -44.11
C ARG A 150 -11.62 12.64 -43.41
N THR A 151 -11.21 11.58 -44.11
CA THR A 151 -11.11 10.22 -43.56
C THR A 151 -10.02 10.13 -42.49
N HIS A 152 -8.88 10.78 -42.74
CA HIS A 152 -7.82 10.89 -41.74
C HIS A 152 -8.30 11.64 -40.50
N LEU A 153 -8.89 12.83 -40.66
CA LEU A 153 -9.40 13.60 -39.53
C LEU A 153 -10.44 12.83 -38.71
N TYR A 154 -11.35 12.11 -39.38
CA TYR A 154 -12.31 11.23 -38.73
C TYR A 154 -11.62 10.11 -37.92
N GLY A 155 -10.61 9.45 -38.49
CA GLY A 155 -9.84 8.38 -37.83
C GLY A 155 -9.09 8.88 -36.60
N TYR A 156 -8.38 10.01 -36.74
CA TYR A 156 -7.66 10.63 -35.64
C TYR A 156 -8.60 11.16 -34.55
N ALA A 157 -9.73 11.78 -34.90
CA ALA A 157 -10.73 12.23 -33.93
C ALA A 157 -11.28 11.06 -33.10
N SER A 158 -11.60 9.94 -33.76
CA SER A 158 -12.08 8.73 -33.08
C SER A 158 -11.05 8.19 -32.08
N HIS A 159 -9.77 8.20 -32.45
CA HIS A 159 -8.70 7.76 -31.57
C HIS A 159 -8.36 8.75 -30.45
N LEU A 160 -8.55 10.06 -30.66
CA LEU A 160 -8.46 11.04 -29.58
C LEU A 160 -9.54 10.79 -28.51
N VAL A 161 -10.76 10.43 -28.93
CA VAL A 161 -11.83 9.99 -28.02
C VAL A 161 -11.40 8.73 -27.28
N PHE A 162 -10.89 7.71 -27.99
CA PHE A 162 -10.36 6.49 -27.37
C PHE A 162 -9.29 6.79 -26.32
N GLY A 163 -8.29 7.61 -26.66
CA GLY A 163 -7.20 7.98 -25.76
C GLY A 163 -7.69 8.69 -24.51
N PHE A 164 -8.55 9.69 -24.68
CA PHE A 164 -9.14 10.45 -23.58
C PHE A 164 -9.95 9.57 -22.61
N VAL A 165 -10.81 8.70 -23.16
CA VAL A 165 -11.63 7.78 -22.36
C VAL A 165 -10.75 6.77 -21.64
N THR A 166 -9.73 6.22 -22.32
CA THR A 166 -8.78 5.27 -21.71
C THR A 166 -8.10 5.89 -20.50
N GLU A 167 -7.57 7.12 -20.62
CA GLU A 167 -6.91 7.76 -19.49
C GLU A 167 -7.89 8.12 -18.37
N SER A 168 -9.08 8.63 -18.71
CA SER A 168 -10.09 9.03 -17.73
C SER A 168 -10.56 7.84 -16.89
N VAL A 169 -10.90 6.73 -17.54
CA VAL A 169 -11.34 5.50 -16.85
C VAL A 169 -10.19 4.90 -16.05
N ARG A 170 -8.99 4.80 -16.61
CA ARG A 170 -7.79 4.30 -15.90
C ARG A 170 -7.54 5.11 -14.63
N LYS A 171 -7.56 6.44 -14.71
CA LYS A 171 -7.35 7.34 -13.58
C LYS A 171 -8.37 7.10 -12.47
N VAL A 172 -9.67 7.06 -12.81
CA VAL A 172 -10.74 6.78 -11.83
C VAL A 172 -10.55 5.41 -11.16
N LEU A 173 -10.21 4.37 -11.92
CA LEU A 173 -9.97 3.03 -11.38
C LEU A 173 -8.78 3.03 -10.42
N ARG A 174 -7.67 3.69 -10.77
CA ARG A 174 -6.47 3.78 -9.91
C ARG A 174 -6.75 4.59 -8.64
N GLU A 175 -7.47 5.70 -8.74
CA GLU A 175 -7.87 6.51 -7.59
C GLU A 175 -8.77 5.72 -6.62
N ARG A 176 -9.73 4.93 -7.15
CA ARG A 176 -10.60 4.06 -6.35
C ARG A 176 -9.81 2.94 -5.67
N LEU A 177 -8.93 2.25 -6.38
CA LEU A 177 -8.07 1.20 -5.81
C LEU A 177 -7.16 1.76 -4.71
N ALA A 178 -6.57 2.95 -4.94
CA ALA A 178 -5.76 3.64 -3.96
C ALA A 178 -6.59 4.06 -2.73
N LYS A 179 -7.83 4.54 -2.93
CA LYS A 179 -8.75 4.87 -1.83
C LYS A 179 -9.08 3.64 -0.98
N VAL A 180 -9.47 2.52 -1.61
CA VAL A 180 -9.76 1.27 -0.90
C VAL A 180 -8.54 0.76 -0.12
N ARG A 181 -7.33 0.85 -0.71
CA ARG A 181 -6.09 0.48 -0.02
C ARG A 181 -5.83 1.39 1.20
N ARG A 182 -6.09 2.70 1.08
CA ARG A 182 -5.96 3.65 2.21
C ARG A 182 -6.98 3.36 3.31
N GLU A 183 -8.25 3.19 2.98
CA GLU A 183 -9.30 2.84 3.95
C GLU A 183 -8.98 1.55 4.71
N ARG A 184 -8.45 0.54 4.01
CA ARG A 184 -8.01 -0.71 4.64
C ARG A 184 -6.77 -0.52 5.53
N ALA A 185 -5.85 0.37 5.16
CA ALA A 185 -4.71 0.71 5.99
C ALA A 185 -5.14 1.47 7.25
N ASP A 186 -6.13 2.36 7.14
CA ASP A 186 -6.67 3.15 8.24
C ASP A 186 -7.63 2.37 9.14
N ALA A 187 -8.13 1.21 8.71
CA ALA A 187 -8.96 0.34 9.54
C ALA A 187 -8.21 -0.10 10.80
N VAL A 188 -8.89 -0.07 11.95
CA VAL A 188 -8.35 -0.57 13.22
C VAL A 188 -8.29 -2.10 13.15
N THR A 189 -7.11 -2.66 13.37
CA THR A 189 -6.86 -4.09 13.39
C THR A 189 -6.79 -4.61 14.82
N LEU A 190 -6.95 -5.92 15.00
CA LEU A 190 -6.79 -6.55 16.32
C LEU A 190 -5.45 -6.21 16.97
N ASP A 191 -4.38 -6.07 16.19
CA ASP A 191 -3.06 -5.74 16.72
C ASP A 191 -2.94 -4.31 17.25
N ASP A 192 -3.69 -3.36 16.66
CA ASP A 192 -3.72 -1.97 17.16
C ASP A 192 -4.38 -1.87 18.53
N VAL A 193 -5.09 -2.94 18.93
CA VAL A 193 -5.73 -3.05 20.24
C VAL A 193 -4.92 -3.98 21.14
N SER A 194 -4.54 -5.16 20.67
CA SER A 194 -3.94 -6.21 21.49
C SER A 194 -2.54 -5.84 21.98
N VAL A 195 -1.67 -5.29 21.12
CA VAL A 195 -0.29 -4.95 21.51
C VAL A 195 -0.26 -3.82 22.53
N PRO A 196 -0.93 -2.67 22.32
CA PRO A 196 -0.97 -1.61 23.32
C PRO A 196 -1.66 -2.05 24.61
N LEU A 197 -2.72 -2.88 24.52
CA LEU A 197 -3.40 -3.41 25.70
C LEU A 197 -2.48 -4.30 26.53
N MET A 198 -1.73 -5.21 25.91
CA MET A 198 -0.82 -6.12 26.61
C MET A 198 0.38 -5.38 27.21
N LEU A 199 0.95 -4.42 26.49
CA LEU A 199 1.98 -3.53 27.03
C LEU A 199 1.43 -2.69 28.20
N GLY A 200 0.20 -2.21 28.08
CA GLY A 200 -0.53 -1.56 29.15
C GLY A 200 -0.68 -2.46 30.37
N LEU A 201 -1.19 -3.68 30.21
CA LEU A 201 -1.36 -4.66 31.29
C LEU A 201 -0.03 -4.94 32.01
N ALA A 202 1.06 -5.12 31.26
CA ALA A 202 2.40 -5.25 31.81
C ALA A 202 2.84 -3.99 32.57
N ASN A 203 2.48 -2.80 32.09
CA ASN A 203 2.76 -1.52 32.74
C ASN A 203 1.99 -1.34 34.05
N GLY A 204 0.79 -1.89 34.13
CA GLY A 204 0.02 -1.97 35.36
C GLY A 204 0.78 -2.72 36.47
N GLN A 205 1.62 -3.69 36.10
CA GLN A 205 2.46 -4.43 37.04
C GLN A 205 3.71 -3.63 37.44
N ARG A 206 4.41 -3.05 36.45
CA ARG A 206 5.67 -2.31 36.63
C ARG A 206 5.67 -1.04 35.78
N THR A 207 5.77 0.13 36.42
CA THR A 207 5.56 1.45 35.83
C THR A 207 6.61 1.80 34.78
N PHE A 208 7.87 1.39 34.98
CA PHE A 208 8.98 1.78 34.10
C PHE A 208 9.47 0.67 33.19
N THR A 209 9.05 -0.59 33.41
CA THR A 209 9.55 -1.75 32.66
C THR A 209 9.11 -1.73 31.19
N PRO A 210 7.81 -1.58 30.85
CA PRO A 210 7.41 -1.50 29.44
C PRO A 210 7.94 -0.26 28.70
N PRO A 211 7.96 0.96 29.28
CA PRO A 211 8.58 2.11 28.65
C PRO A 211 10.06 1.87 28.34
N ALA A 212 10.81 1.25 29.26
CA ALA A 212 12.20 0.89 29.03
C ALA A 212 12.34 -0.12 27.88
N ALA A 213 11.53 -1.18 27.87
CA ALA A 213 11.55 -2.20 26.81
C ALA A 213 11.24 -1.60 25.43
N VAL A 214 10.21 -0.76 25.33
CA VAL A 214 9.83 -0.08 24.08
C VAL A 214 10.89 0.91 23.63
N THR A 215 11.52 1.63 24.55
CA THR A 215 12.62 2.57 24.25
C THR A 215 13.88 1.84 23.77
N ILE A 216 14.22 0.70 24.37
CA ILE A 216 15.33 -0.16 23.92
C ILE A 216 15.04 -0.71 22.52
N ALA A 217 13.80 -1.16 22.27
CA ALA A 217 13.39 -1.62 20.95
C ALA A 217 13.41 -0.49 19.91
N ALA A 218 12.97 0.72 20.28
CA ALA A 218 13.03 1.92 19.44
C ALA A 218 14.48 2.29 19.07
N ALA A 219 15.38 2.33 20.06
CA ALA A 219 16.78 2.72 19.87
C ALA A 219 17.64 1.66 19.17
N GLY A 220 17.25 0.39 19.22
CA GLY A 220 17.98 -0.72 18.62
C GLY A 220 17.48 -1.09 17.23
N SER A 221 16.17 -1.35 17.11
CA SER A 221 15.55 -1.95 15.92
C SER A 221 14.73 -0.95 15.08
N GLY A 222 14.51 0.26 15.60
CA GLY A 222 13.64 1.27 14.99
C GLY A 222 12.15 0.96 15.22
N LEU A 223 11.45 1.89 15.86
CA LEU A 223 9.98 1.86 15.99
C LEU A 223 9.29 2.93 15.13
N GLY A 224 9.98 3.47 14.11
CA GLY A 224 9.42 4.48 13.22
C GLY A 224 8.97 5.76 13.95
N LEU A 225 9.59 6.09 15.08
CA LEU A 225 9.23 7.26 15.91
C LEU A 225 9.83 8.57 15.40
N GLU A 226 10.64 8.53 14.34
CA GLU A 226 11.24 9.70 13.73
C GLU A 226 10.18 10.66 13.18
N GLY A 227 10.34 11.95 13.44
CA GLY A 227 9.35 12.97 13.06
C GLY A 227 8.09 13.01 13.94
N THR A 228 8.00 12.19 14.99
CA THR A 228 6.90 12.22 15.97
C THR A 228 7.31 12.89 17.29
N PRO A 229 6.36 13.32 18.14
CA PRO A 229 6.67 13.82 19.49
C PRO A 229 7.41 12.80 20.39
N LEU A 230 7.37 11.51 20.03
CA LEU A 230 8.02 10.43 20.76
C LEU A 230 9.43 10.11 20.27
N ALA A 231 10.01 10.93 19.38
CA ALA A 231 11.36 10.76 18.87
C ALA A 231 12.43 10.65 19.98
N LEU A 232 12.17 11.23 21.17
CA LEU A 232 13.03 11.09 22.34
C LEU A 232 13.27 9.61 22.73
N LEU A 233 12.32 8.72 22.46
CA LEU A 233 12.45 7.28 22.76
C LEU A 233 13.43 6.55 21.83
N ASN A 234 13.81 7.14 20.68
CA ASN A 234 14.88 6.58 19.85
C ASN A 234 16.27 6.79 20.50
N SER A 235 16.40 7.65 21.51
CA SER A 235 17.68 7.93 22.15
C SER A 235 18.08 6.79 23.10
N LYS A 236 19.30 6.27 22.90
CA LYS A 236 19.93 5.29 23.79
C LYS A 236 19.97 5.79 25.24
N TRP A 237 20.15 7.10 25.45
CA TRP A 237 20.16 7.70 26.78
C TRP A 237 18.80 7.65 27.47
N THR A 238 17.71 7.87 26.72
CA THR A 238 16.34 7.70 27.25
C THR A 238 16.12 6.25 27.66
N GLY A 239 16.63 5.29 26.88
CA GLY A 239 16.58 3.87 27.21
C GLY A 239 17.33 3.52 28.49
N VAL A 240 18.55 4.08 28.67
CA VAL A 240 19.34 3.92 29.89
C VAL A 240 18.63 4.53 31.10
N LEU A 241 18.07 5.74 30.98
CA LEU A 241 17.36 6.40 32.07
C LEU A 241 16.11 5.62 32.49
N LEU A 242 15.29 5.18 31.54
CA LEU A 242 14.09 4.38 31.84
C LEU A 242 14.46 2.98 32.37
N GLY A 243 15.54 2.38 31.85
CA GLY A 243 16.08 1.12 32.37
C GLY A 243 16.56 1.26 33.82
N ALA A 244 17.27 2.33 34.14
CA ALA A 244 17.69 2.63 35.50
C ALA A 244 16.49 2.88 36.43
N ALA A 245 15.46 3.60 35.96
CA ALA A 245 14.22 3.79 36.70
C ALA A 245 13.48 2.46 36.95
N ALA A 246 13.46 1.56 35.96
CA ALA A 246 12.90 0.23 36.11
C ALA A 246 13.66 -0.60 37.16
N ILE A 247 14.99 -0.61 37.12
CA ILE A 247 15.81 -1.28 38.15
C ILE A 247 15.51 -0.68 39.53
N GLY A 248 15.44 0.65 39.63
CA GLY A 248 15.07 1.35 40.85
C GLY A 248 13.69 0.92 41.38
N GLU A 249 12.70 0.75 40.51
CA GLU A 249 11.37 0.25 40.88
C GLU A 249 11.43 -1.15 41.52
N TYR A 250 12.24 -2.08 40.99
CA TYR A 250 12.42 -3.42 41.57
C TYR A 250 13.13 -3.42 42.92
N VAL A 251 14.07 -2.48 43.13
CA VAL A 251 14.79 -2.34 44.41
C VAL A 251 13.89 -1.70 45.47
N MET A 252 13.19 -0.63 45.10
CA MET A 252 12.33 0.12 46.03
C MET A 252 11.12 -0.69 46.47
N ASP A 253 10.53 -1.52 45.60
CA ASP A 253 9.37 -2.37 45.92
C ASP A 253 9.63 -3.38 47.06
N LYS A 254 10.89 -3.57 47.49
CA LYS A 254 11.28 -4.43 48.61
C LYS A 254 11.46 -3.69 49.94
N GLN A 255 11.34 -2.36 49.95
CA GLN A 255 11.51 -1.54 51.15
C GLN A 255 10.19 -1.36 51.93
N PRO A 256 10.23 -1.36 53.27
CA PRO A 256 9.06 -1.07 54.09
C PRO A 256 8.63 0.40 53.93
N GLY A 257 7.34 0.65 53.72
CA GLY A 257 6.76 2.00 53.66
C GLY A 257 6.46 2.56 52.27
N ILE A 258 6.66 1.79 51.20
CA ILE A 258 6.25 2.18 49.84
C ILE A 258 4.72 2.21 49.73
N PRO A 259 4.11 3.29 49.20
CA PRO A 259 2.66 3.37 48.99
C PRO A 259 2.13 2.23 48.12
N ALA A 260 0.87 1.84 48.34
CA ALA A 260 0.24 0.78 47.56
C ALA A 260 0.25 1.07 46.05
N ARG A 261 0.41 0.03 45.22
CA ARG A 261 0.42 0.12 43.75
C ARG A 261 -0.86 0.72 43.15
N ILE A 262 -1.98 0.65 43.88
CA ILE A 262 -3.29 1.20 43.54
C ILE A 262 -3.52 2.61 44.10
N SER A 263 -2.52 3.22 44.74
CA SER A 263 -2.61 4.61 45.18
C SER A 263 -2.78 5.54 43.98
N PRO A 264 -3.50 6.68 44.12
CA PRO A 264 -3.74 7.58 42.99
C PRO A 264 -2.47 8.05 42.25
N PRO A 265 -1.36 8.39 42.93
CA PRO A 265 -0.10 8.73 42.24
C PRO A 265 0.50 7.54 41.49
N GLY A 266 0.54 6.36 42.14
CA GLY A 266 1.10 5.14 41.53
C GLY A 266 0.29 4.64 40.34
N LEU A 267 -1.03 4.81 40.37
CA LEU A 267 -1.93 4.43 39.29
C LEU A 267 -1.84 5.42 38.12
N THR A 268 -1.67 6.72 38.41
CA THR A 268 -1.47 7.77 37.40
C THR A 268 -0.16 7.54 36.64
N ALA A 269 0.93 7.28 37.35
CA ALA A 269 2.22 6.99 36.73
C ALA A 269 2.14 5.75 35.81
N ARG A 270 1.40 4.71 36.22
CA ARG A 270 1.15 3.51 35.41
C ARG A 270 0.30 3.80 34.19
N ALA A 271 -0.75 4.61 34.30
CA ALA A 271 -1.55 5.00 33.15
C ALA A 271 -0.69 5.75 32.11
N LEU A 272 0.18 6.66 32.57
CA LEU A 272 1.10 7.40 31.70
C LEU A 272 2.15 6.50 31.05
N GLY A 273 2.76 5.58 31.80
CA GLY A 273 3.72 4.62 31.23
C GLY A 273 3.08 3.65 30.23
N GLY A 274 1.84 3.23 30.50
CA GLY A 274 1.04 2.41 29.58
C GLY A 274 0.67 3.17 28.32
N ALA A 275 0.28 4.44 28.45
CA ALA A 275 0.00 5.33 27.33
C ALA A 275 1.25 5.52 26.45
N LEU A 276 2.39 5.80 27.07
CA LEU A 276 3.67 5.99 26.37
C LEU A 276 4.08 4.73 25.60
N SER A 277 4.04 3.58 26.25
CA SER A 277 4.43 2.29 25.66
C SER A 277 3.48 1.89 24.52
N GLY A 278 2.17 2.08 24.73
CA GLY A 278 1.15 1.83 23.71
C GLY A 278 1.32 2.75 22.50
N ALA A 279 1.50 4.05 22.72
CA ALA A 279 1.69 5.04 21.66
C ALA A 279 2.95 4.76 20.82
N ALA A 280 4.05 4.37 21.48
CA ALA A 280 5.30 4.08 20.81
C ALA A 280 5.31 2.75 20.03
N ALA A 281 4.44 1.81 20.39
CA ALA A 281 4.25 0.56 19.63
C ALA A 281 3.18 0.66 18.52
N ALA A 282 2.56 1.84 18.34
CA ALA A 282 1.42 2.05 17.46
C ALA A 282 1.80 2.11 15.98
N ARG A 283 0.83 1.81 15.10
CA ARG A 283 0.94 2.16 13.68
C ARG A 283 0.98 3.67 13.48
N PRO A 284 1.62 4.17 12.40
CA PRO A 284 1.49 5.56 11.98
C PRO A 284 0.01 6.00 11.96
N GLY A 285 -0.29 7.15 12.56
CA GLY A 285 -1.65 7.68 12.67
C GLY A 285 -2.55 7.05 13.75
N LYS A 286 -2.09 6.02 14.48
CA LYS A 286 -2.86 5.35 15.55
C LYS A 286 -2.34 5.58 16.97
N ALA A 287 -1.33 6.43 17.15
CA ALA A 287 -0.66 6.67 18.43
C ALA A 287 -1.63 7.06 19.57
N TRP A 288 -2.61 7.94 19.32
CA TRP A 288 -3.58 8.35 20.35
C TRP A 288 -4.53 7.23 20.77
N LEU A 289 -5.00 6.43 19.81
CA LEU A 289 -5.84 5.25 20.10
C LEU A 289 -5.04 4.26 20.95
N ALA A 290 -3.82 3.95 20.53
CA ALA A 290 -2.93 3.04 21.24
C ALA A 290 -2.52 3.57 22.62
N ALA A 291 -2.35 4.89 22.78
CA ALA A 291 -2.09 5.52 24.08
C ALA A 291 -3.27 5.31 25.04
N GLY A 292 -4.50 5.55 24.57
CA GLY A 292 -5.71 5.34 25.37
C GLY A 292 -5.88 3.87 25.77
N ILE A 293 -5.65 2.94 24.84
CA ILE A 293 -5.73 1.50 25.10
C ILE A 293 -4.62 1.06 26.07
N GLY A 294 -3.40 1.55 25.90
CA GLY A 294 -2.29 1.26 26.80
C GLY A 294 -2.50 1.81 28.22
N ALA A 295 -3.07 3.01 28.35
CA ALA A 295 -3.46 3.57 29.63
C ALA A 295 -4.54 2.71 30.31
N ALA A 296 -5.61 2.37 29.58
CA ALA A 296 -6.68 1.52 30.09
C ALA A 296 -6.16 0.13 30.50
N GLY A 297 -5.28 -0.46 29.70
CA GLY A 297 -4.57 -1.70 30.02
C GLY A 297 -3.76 -1.59 31.31
N ALA A 298 -3.06 -0.48 31.53
CA ALA A 298 -2.28 -0.28 32.76
C ALA A 298 -3.14 -0.15 34.01
N LEU A 299 -4.28 0.54 33.92
CA LEU A 299 -5.24 0.61 35.01
C LEU A 299 -5.80 -0.79 35.34
N ALA A 300 -6.22 -1.53 34.32
CA ALA A 300 -6.72 -2.90 34.47
C ALA A 300 -5.65 -3.84 35.06
N GLY A 301 -4.43 -3.80 34.52
CA GLY A 301 -3.30 -4.63 34.96
C GLY A 301 -2.88 -4.35 36.40
N GLY A 302 -2.93 -3.07 36.82
CA GLY A 302 -2.68 -2.69 38.21
C GLY A 302 -3.70 -3.29 39.18
N TYR A 303 -4.99 -3.26 38.83
CA TYR A 303 -6.04 -3.84 39.67
C TYR A 303 -6.00 -5.38 39.68
N ILE A 304 -5.84 -6.00 38.50
CA ILE A 304 -5.75 -7.46 38.33
C ILE A 304 -4.56 -8.01 39.12
N SER A 305 -3.37 -7.44 38.95
CA SER A 305 -2.16 -7.89 39.65
C SER A 305 -2.30 -7.75 41.16
N TYR A 306 -2.82 -6.63 41.65
CA TYR A 306 -3.07 -6.43 43.07
C TYR A 306 -4.00 -7.50 43.66
N ARG A 307 -5.10 -7.80 42.98
CA ARG A 307 -6.08 -8.82 43.40
C ARG A 307 -5.49 -10.23 43.34
N MET A 308 -4.76 -10.56 42.27
CA MET A 308 -4.11 -11.86 42.11
C MET A 308 -3.06 -12.09 43.20
N ARG A 309 -2.18 -11.12 43.44
CA ARG A 309 -1.15 -11.22 44.48
C ARG A 309 -1.74 -11.43 45.86
N MET A 310 -2.77 -10.66 46.22
CA MET A 310 -3.45 -10.80 47.51
C MET A 310 -4.14 -12.16 47.67
N SER A 311 -4.62 -12.76 46.58
CA SER A 311 -5.21 -14.10 46.59
C SER A 311 -4.14 -15.19 46.74
N LEU A 312 -3.09 -15.14 45.91
CA LEU A 312 -1.99 -16.11 45.88
C LEU A 312 -1.16 -16.08 47.17
N ALA A 313 -0.86 -14.90 47.72
CA ALA A 313 -0.13 -14.77 48.98
C ALA A 313 -0.90 -15.39 50.15
N ARG A 314 -2.24 -15.25 50.17
CA ARG A 314 -3.10 -15.89 51.18
C ARG A 314 -3.17 -17.41 51.01
N ALA A 315 -3.22 -17.90 49.78
CA ALA A 315 -3.29 -19.34 49.50
C ALA A 315 -1.97 -20.08 49.76
N LEU A 316 -0.83 -19.45 49.45
CA LEU A 316 0.50 -20.08 49.50
C LEU A 316 1.25 -19.82 50.82
N GLY A 317 0.78 -18.88 51.64
CA GLY A 317 1.43 -18.48 52.89
C GLY A 317 2.83 -17.87 52.71
N ARG A 318 3.26 -17.60 51.47
CA ARG A 318 4.59 -17.10 51.11
C ARG A 318 4.49 -16.08 49.97
N ASP A 319 4.73 -14.81 50.27
CA ASP A 319 4.62 -13.68 49.30
C ASP A 319 5.83 -13.59 48.33
N ARG A 320 7.04 -13.97 48.80
CA ARG A 320 8.29 -13.77 48.02
C ARG A 320 8.32 -14.52 46.68
N PRO A 321 7.97 -15.83 46.59
CA PRO A 321 8.03 -16.55 45.31
C PRO A 321 7.04 -16.01 44.26
N VAL A 322 5.85 -15.61 44.71
CA VAL A 322 4.81 -15.02 43.85
C VAL A 322 5.29 -13.69 43.26
N ALA A 323 5.94 -12.85 44.08
CA ALA A 323 6.50 -11.58 43.64
C ALA A 323 7.58 -11.75 42.54
N PHE A 324 8.49 -12.72 42.69
CA PHE A 324 9.52 -12.98 41.68
C PHE A 324 8.94 -13.50 40.37
N ALA A 325 7.89 -14.33 40.42
CA ALA A 325 7.22 -14.83 39.22
C ALA A 325 6.50 -13.71 38.46
N GLU A 326 5.83 -12.80 39.17
CA GLU A 326 5.22 -11.60 38.58
C GLU A 326 6.26 -10.71 37.89
N ASP A 327 7.42 -10.50 38.53
CA ASP A 327 8.51 -9.68 37.98
C ASP A 327 9.11 -10.28 36.72
N ALA A 328 9.35 -11.59 36.72
CA ALA A 328 9.84 -12.29 35.53
C ALA A 328 8.83 -12.20 34.37
N LEU A 329 7.53 -12.38 34.65
CA LEU A 329 6.49 -12.29 33.64
C LEU A 329 6.38 -10.88 33.05
N SER A 330 6.43 -9.84 33.88
CA SER A 330 6.36 -8.45 33.43
C SER A 330 7.56 -8.09 32.55
N LEU A 331 8.77 -8.49 32.96
CA LEU A 331 10.00 -8.20 32.23
C LEU A 331 10.06 -8.94 30.88
N LEU A 332 9.82 -10.26 30.88
CA LEU A 332 9.86 -11.07 29.67
C LEU A 332 8.71 -10.71 28.71
N GLY A 333 7.51 -10.50 29.24
CA GLY A 333 6.34 -10.10 28.46
C GLY A 333 6.54 -8.74 27.80
N SER A 334 7.06 -7.75 28.53
CA SER A 334 7.34 -6.43 27.98
C SER A 334 8.40 -6.46 26.87
N ALA A 335 9.49 -7.21 27.09
CA ALA A 335 10.55 -7.36 26.09
C ALA A 335 10.04 -8.07 24.82
N ALA A 336 9.26 -9.15 24.98
CA ALA A 336 8.70 -9.89 23.86
C ALA A 336 7.71 -9.04 23.05
N LEU A 337 6.84 -8.27 23.71
CA LEU A 337 5.86 -7.39 23.05
C LEU A 337 6.55 -6.22 22.33
N ALA A 338 7.56 -5.60 22.97
CA ALA A 338 8.35 -4.54 22.35
C ALA A 338 9.15 -5.06 21.14
N GLY A 339 9.76 -6.24 21.26
CA GLY A 339 10.45 -6.91 20.15
C GLY A 339 9.49 -7.28 19.01
N TYR A 340 8.29 -7.78 19.32
CA TYR A 340 7.25 -8.04 18.32
C TYR A 340 6.82 -6.75 17.60
N ALA A 341 6.61 -5.66 18.34
CA ALA A 341 6.27 -4.36 17.77
C ALA A 341 7.38 -3.85 16.83
N ALA A 342 8.65 -3.99 17.22
CA ALA A 342 9.79 -3.62 16.39
C ALA A 342 9.90 -4.48 15.14
N MET A 343 9.85 -5.81 15.25
CA MET A 343 9.87 -6.71 14.11
C MET A 343 8.76 -6.38 13.10
N ARG A 344 7.56 -6.07 13.60
CA ARG A 344 6.42 -5.66 12.78
C ARG A 344 6.65 -4.32 12.10
N GLN A 345 7.25 -3.36 12.79
CA GLN A 345 7.60 -2.07 12.20
C GLN A 345 8.64 -2.26 11.09
N THR A 346 9.67 -3.06 11.32
CA THR A 346 10.64 -3.42 10.27
C THR A 346 9.98 -4.12 9.08
N GLN A 347 9.02 -5.03 9.31
CA GLN A 347 8.25 -5.66 8.23
C GLN A 347 7.40 -4.66 7.43
N ARG A 348 6.87 -3.61 8.09
CA ARG A 348 6.14 -2.54 7.41
C ARG A 348 7.08 -1.64 6.63
N GLU A 349 8.18 -1.22 7.23
CA GLU A 349 9.21 -0.40 6.59
C GLU A 349 9.92 -1.14 5.46
N ALA A 350 9.93 -2.48 5.47
CA ALA A 350 10.36 -3.29 4.33
C ALA A 350 9.30 -3.37 3.21
N GLY A 351 8.03 -3.07 3.52
CA GLY A 351 6.91 -3.01 2.56
C GLY A 351 6.40 -1.62 2.21
N GLU A 352 6.89 -0.55 2.86
CA GLU A 352 6.58 0.87 2.62
C GLU A 352 7.56 1.68 1.74
N PRO A 353 8.81 1.27 1.39
CA PRO A 353 9.65 2.01 0.45
C PRO A 353 8.99 2.08 -0.96
N GLU A 354 8.00 1.21 -1.18
CA GLU A 354 7.04 1.20 -2.30
C GLU A 354 6.36 2.56 -2.59
N LYS A 355 6.14 3.41 -1.58
CA LYS A 355 5.14 4.50 -1.66
C LYS A 355 5.66 5.94 -1.65
N LEU A 356 6.91 6.18 -1.25
CA LEU A 356 7.46 7.54 -1.12
C LEU A 356 8.41 7.93 -2.26
N ALA A 357 8.66 7.01 -3.22
CA ALA A 357 9.41 7.27 -4.45
C ALA A 357 8.54 7.27 -5.72
N ALA A 358 7.20 7.25 -5.58
CA ALA A 358 6.20 7.38 -6.67
C ALA A 358 5.58 8.78 -6.65
#